data_AF-A0A838RX73-F1
#
_entry.id   AF-A0A838RX73-F1
#
_cell.length_a   1.000
_cell.length_b   1.000
_cell.length_c   1.000
_cell.angle_alpha   90.00
_cell.angle_beta   90.00
_cell.angle_gamma   90.00
#
_symmetry.space_group_name_H-M   'P 1'
#
loop_
_entity.id
_entity.type
_entity.pdbx_description
1 polymer ?
#
loop_
_entity_poly.entity_id
_entity_poly.type
_entity_poly.pdbx_seq_one_letter_code
_entity_poly.pdbx_strand_id
1 'polypeptide(L)'
;IIALLGRRLFNWRTGLIAAFVYACIPLDIRWSQNAFYPQQCQFMALLTIYLFYEAIRVRPFRSRYLTAAAVTFCLTYLSWEGSAFLLPSLFIGLLILRWGEWWWLKEFHLYRCLFFIGAVVVAQYCSRMIAGFPYLQVGSGLSNLTGPSLFFLTPAYQPMFYVYNLWLTENHVVFTVIALLGLPVCWAHRGFRYVFSLLVTLWVLHTNFIAALAPRYCYYYQPLLVLSGVAAALILFDRLVALARRESDSPIALVCAQASGTALIALLFLTSNEWLFKEYALSSDSDNPGLMTRMNTYRYDYRAAAQYVKAHLQPGDVVIPGVPHVYGYYSGIQGDYFINTLLASKVPYNPFLDEPGFIDKFAGLPVLRNLTEVKEVTNRARRTWVVAAPVGNLEKLNSPQVMEYFNSNARSVFESYRAKVLLIEGQSQIKEERGRDRTASKQ
;
A
#
# COMPACT_ATOMS: atom_id res chain seq x y z
N ILE A 1 -14.61 -9.51 10.63
CA ILE A 1 -14.08 -10.87 10.31
C ILE A 1 -12.92 -11.29 11.23
N ILE A 2 -11.92 -10.43 11.48
CA ILE A 2 -10.78 -10.77 12.37
C ILE A 2 -11.21 -11.37 13.73
N ALA A 3 -12.29 -10.86 14.34
CA ALA A 3 -12.87 -11.42 15.56
C ALA A 3 -13.29 -12.89 15.44
N LEU A 4 -13.98 -13.24 14.34
CA LEU A 4 -14.45 -14.59 14.07
C LEU A 4 -13.27 -15.54 13.83
N LEU A 5 -12.29 -15.08 13.04
CA LEU A 5 -11.08 -15.83 12.75
C LEU A 5 -10.27 -16.11 14.02
N GLY A 6 -10.04 -15.08 14.85
CA GLY A 6 -9.32 -15.21 16.12
C GLY A 6 -10.06 -16.09 17.13
N ARG A 7 -11.38 -15.93 17.26
CA ARG A 7 -12.21 -16.81 18.10
C ARG A 7 -12.09 -18.26 17.69
N ARG A 8 -12.12 -18.52 16.38
CA ARG A 8 -12.17 -19.87 15.84
C ARG A 8 -10.82 -20.58 15.92
N LEU A 9 -9.73 -19.87 15.64
CA LEU A 9 -8.40 -20.44 15.64
C LEU A 9 -7.82 -20.61 17.04
N PHE A 10 -8.22 -19.74 17.98
CA PHE A 10 -7.68 -19.68 19.34
C PHE A 10 -8.84 -19.74 20.35
N ASN A 11 -9.32 -18.58 20.82
CA ASN A 11 -10.43 -18.46 21.76
C ASN A 11 -11.09 -17.08 21.64
N TRP A 12 -12.22 -16.90 22.34
CA TRP A 12 -13.00 -15.66 22.28
C TRP A 12 -12.20 -14.41 22.71
N ARG A 13 -11.27 -14.54 23.67
CA ARG A 13 -10.41 -13.44 24.15
C ARG A 13 -9.52 -12.94 23.01
N THR A 14 -8.87 -13.86 22.29
CA THR A 14 -8.03 -13.53 21.12
C THR A 14 -8.84 -12.83 20.04
N GLY A 15 -10.04 -13.33 19.74
CA GLY A 15 -10.92 -12.72 18.74
C GLY A 15 -11.31 -11.29 19.11
N LEU A 16 -11.78 -11.05 20.33
CA LEU A 16 -12.21 -9.72 20.76
C LEU A 16 -11.04 -8.72 20.86
N ILE A 17 -9.93 -9.12 21.48
CA ILE A 17 -8.77 -8.24 21.63
C ILE A 17 -8.20 -7.89 20.26
N ALA A 18 -8.04 -8.86 19.35
CA ALA A 18 -7.54 -8.58 18.01
C ALA A 18 -8.46 -7.65 17.23
N ALA A 19 -9.78 -7.79 17.37
CA ALA A 19 -10.74 -6.91 16.71
C ALA A 19 -10.72 -5.49 17.28
N PHE A 20 -10.62 -5.35 18.60
CA PHE A 20 -10.56 -4.06 19.26
C PHE A 20 -9.27 -3.31 18.89
N VAL A 21 -8.12 -3.98 19.02
CA VAL A 21 -6.82 -3.46 18.60
C VAL A 21 -6.84 -3.03 17.14
N TYR A 22 -7.27 -3.93 16.24
CA TYR A 22 -7.34 -3.64 14.80
C TYR A 22 -8.23 -2.43 14.47
N ALA A 23 -9.37 -2.28 15.16
CA ALA A 23 -10.26 -1.13 14.97
C ALA A 23 -9.65 0.21 15.43
N CYS A 24 -8.66 0.17 16.33
CA CYS A 24 -7.97 1.36 16.83
C CYS A 24 -6.77 1.77 15.99
N ILE A 25 -6.23 0.89 15.14
CA ILE A 25 -5.04 1.18 14.33
C ILE A 25 -5.34 2.37 13.37
N PRO A 26 -4.59 3.48 13.46
CA PRO A 26 -4.80 4.67 12.64
C PRO A 26 -4.79 4.42 11.13
N LEU A 27 -3.93 3.50 10.69
CA LEU A 27 -3.89 3.03 9.30
C LEU A 27 -5.26 2.51 8.85
N ASP A 28 -5.87 1.62 9.63
CA ASP A 28 -7.13 0.98 9.30
C ASP A 28 -8.29 1.97 9.36
N ILE A 29 -8.29 2.87 10.35
CA ILE A 29 -9.28 3.97 10.45
C ILE A 29 -9.21 4.85 9.20
N ARG A 30 -8.02 5.31 8.82
CA ARG A 30 -7.86 6.23 7.68
C ARG A 30 -8.22 5.57 6.36
N TRP A 31 -7.83 4.33 6.16
CA TRP A 31 -8.15 3.63 4.93
C TRP A 31 -9.64 3.31 4.85
N SER A 32 -10.35 3.26 6.00
CA SER A 32 -11.81 3.14 6.07
C SER A 32 -12.58 4.35 5.60
N GLN A 33 -12.01 5.53 5.78
CA GLN A 33 -12.63 6.77 5.36
C GLN A 33 -12.47 7.06 3.87
N ASN A 34 -11.51 6.40 3.20
CA ASN A 34 -11.14 6.70 1.82
C ASN A 34 -11.85 5.83 0.77
N ALA A 35 -12.83 4.99 1.17
CA ALA A 35 -13.65 4.11 0.30
C ALA A 35 -12.84 3.44 -0.83
N PHE A 36 -11.62 2.99 -0.49
CA PHE A 36 -10.63 2.56 -1.47
C PHE A 36 -10.63 1.03 -1.60
N TYR A 37 -10.41 0.51 -2.81
CA TYR A 37 -10.41 -0.93 -3.12
C TYR A 37 -9.58 -1.83 -2.16
N PRO A 38 -8.48 -1.38 -1.50
CA PRO A 38 -7.73 -2.23 -0.58
C PRO A 38 -8.54 -2.69 0.63
N GLN A 39 -9.57 -1.94 1.05
CA GLN A 39 -10.44 -2.35 2.13
C GLN A 39 -11.35 -3.51 1.77
N GLN A 40 -11.98 -3.41 0.60
CA GLN A 40 -12.79 -4.48 0.05
C GLN A 40 -11.94 -5.74 -0.13
N CYS A 41 -10.72 -5.56 -0.66
CA CYS A 41 -9.75 -6.65 -0.80
C CYS A 41 -9.38 -7.27 0.57
N GLN A 42 -9.07 -6.47 1.59
CA GLN A 42 -8.74 -6.95 2.93
C GLN A 42 -9.90 -7.72 3.58
N PHE A 43 -11.12 -7.19 3.48
CA PHE A 43 -12.31 -7.86 4.00
C PHE A 43 -12.53 -9.21 3.32
N MET A 44 -12.51 -9.25 1.98
CA MET A 44 -12.73 -10.47 1.20
C MET A 44 -11.60 -11.48 1.39
N ALA A 45 -10.35 -11.02 1.52
CA ALA A 45 -9.20 -11.87 1.81
C ALA A 45 -9.32 -12.54 3.18
N LEU A 46 -9.65 -11.78 4.23
CA LEU A 46 -9.85 -12.33 5.57
C LEU A 46 -11.05 -13.29 5.62
N LEU A 47 -12.13 -12.98 4.90
CA LEU A 47 -13.28 -13.86 4.78
C LEU A 47 -12.89 -15.16 4.06
N THR A 48 -12.12 -15.07 2.97
CA THR A 48 -11.58 -16.22 2.25
C THR A 48 -10.72 -17.11 3.16
N ILE A 49 -9.80 -16.51 3.93
CA ILE A 49 -8.95 -17.23 4.89
C ILE A 49 -9.81 -17.94 5.95
N TYR A 50 -10.80 -17.25 6.51
CA TYR A 50 -11.71 -17.83 7.49
C TYR A 50 -12.53 -19.01 6.93
N LEU A 51 -13.17 -18.82 5.77
CA LEU A 51 -13.99 -19.85 5.12
C LEU A 51 -13.14 -21.04 4.68
N PHE A 52 -11.94 -20.79 4.16
CA PHE A 52 -11.02 -21.85 3.79
C PHE A 52 -10.61 -22.67 5.01
N TYR A 53 -10.25 -22.02 6.13
CA TYR A 53 -9.98 -22.71 7.38
C TYR A 53 -11.17 -23.56 7.86
N GLU A 54 -12.39 -23.01 7.82
CA GLU A 54 -13.62 -23.74 8.14
C GLU A 54 -13.82 -24.97 7.25
N ALA A 55 -13.45 -24.88 5.97
CA ALA A 55 -13.54 -25.98 5.02
C ALA A 55 -12.56 -27.11 5.33
N ILE A 56 -11.30 -26.77 5.62
CA ILE A 56 -10.20 -27.74 5.72
C ILE A 56 -10.01 -28.34 7.11
N ARG A 57 -10.64 -27.78 8.15
CA ARG A 57 -10.45 -28.21 9.55
C ARG A 57 -11.09 -29.57 9.89
N VAL A 58 -11.98 -30.09 9.04
CA VAL A 58 -12.60 -31.42 9.21
C VAL A 58 -12.30 -32.32 8.02
N ARG A 59 -12.52 -33.63 8.18
CA ARG A 59 -12.42 -34.64 7.13
C ARG A 59 -13.79 -35.32 6.96
N PRO A 60 -14.34 -35.44 5.73
CA PRO A 60 -13.90 -34.79 4.49
C PRO A 60 -14.06 -33.26 4.54
N PHE A 61 -13.58 -32.55 3.51
CA PHE A 61 -13.75 -31.09 3.44
C PHE A 61 -15.23 -30.70 3.45
N ARG A 62 -15.55 -29.57 4.09
CA ARG A 62 -16.92 -29.02 4.02
C ARG A 62 -17.12 -28.29 2.71
N SER A 63 -17.80 -28.93 1.76
CA SER A 63 -18.04 -28.42 0.41
C SER A 63 -18.64 -27.00 0.38
N ARG A 64 -19.59 -26.69 1.28
CA ARG A 64 -20.22 -25.36 1.38
C ARG A 64 -19.20 -24.26 1.69
N TYR A 65 -18.32 -24.50 2.66
CA TYR A 65 -17.27 -23.54 3.03
C TYR A 65 -16.20 -23.44 1.94
N LEU A 66 -15.88 -24.54 1.26
CA LEU A 66 -14.91 -24.52 0.16
C LEU A 66 -15.45 -23.73 -1.05
N THR A 67 -16.73 -23.88 -1.38
CA THR A 67 -17.39 -23.08 -2.42
C THR A 67 -17.45 -21.61 -2.02
N ALA A 68 -17.84 -21.31 -0.78
CA ALA A 68 -17.86 -19.94 -0.29
C ALA A 68 -16.46 -19.30 -0.33
N ALA A 69 -15.41 -20.03 0.09
CA ALA A 69 -14.03 -19.57 0.00
C ALA A 69 -13.59 -19.31 -1.44
N ALA A 70 -14.00 -20.16 -2.40
CA ALA A 70 -13.69 -19.95 -3.81
C ALA A 70 -14.38 -18.69 -4.37
N VAL A 71 -15.66 -18.48 -4.04
CA VAL A 71 -16.39 -17.27 -4.44
C VAL A 71 -15.76 -16.01 -3.83
N THR A 72 -15.45 -16.02 -2.53
CA THR A 72 -14.82 -14.86 -1.88
C THR A 72 -13.40 -14.62 -2.37
N PHE A 73 -12.66 -15.68 -2.74
CA PHE A 73 -11.37 -15.54 -3.41
C PHE A 73 -11.53 -14.82 -4.74
N CYS A 74 -12.49 -15.23 -5.59
CA CYS A 74 -12.78 -14.55 -6.85
C CYS A 74 -13.10 -13.07 -6.61
N LEU A 75 -13.93 -12.73 -5.62
CA LEU A 75 -14.21 -11.33 -5.27
C LEU A 75 -12.97 -10.57 -4.79
N THR A 76 -12.09 -11.24 -4.04
CA THR A 76 -10.80 -10.67 -3.60
C THR A 76 -9.91 -10.35 -4.81
N TYR A 77 -9.78 -11.32 -5.72
CA TYR A 77 -9.00 -11.20 -6.96
C TYR A 77 -9.53 -10.09 -7.88
N LEU A 78 -10.85 -10.04 -8.07
CA LEU A 78 -11.51 -8.99 -8.86
C LEU A 78 -11.39 -7.60 -8.21
N SER A 79 -11.23 -7.53 -6.89
CA SER A 79 -10.94 -6.26 -6.19
C SER A 79 -9.50 -5.79 -6.45
N TRP A 80 -8.55 -6.73 -6.44
CA TRP A 80 -7.15 -6.47 -6.79
C TRP A 80 -6.41 -7.75 -7.19
N GLU A 81 -5.90 -7.80 -8.42
CA GLU A 81 -5.28 -9.00 -9.00
C GLU A 81 -4.05 -9.50 -8.22
N GLY A 82 -3.29 -8.59 -7.59
CA GLY A 82 -2.12 -8.98 -6.79
C GLY A 82 -2.46 -9.84 -5.57
N SER A 83 -3.74 -9.89 -5.17
CA SER A 83 -4.22 -10.83 -4.17
C SER A 83 -4.23 -12.29 -4.65
N ALA A 84 -3.90 -12.57 -5.92
CA ALA A 84 -3.72 -13.94 -6.43
C ALA A 84 -2.72 -14.75 -5.59
N PHE A 85 -1.72 -14.09 -4.98
CA PHE A 85 -0.78 -14.72 -4.04
C PHE A 85 -1.42 -15.30 -2.78
N LEU A 86 -2.69 -14.97 -2.51
CA LEU A 86 -3.47 -15.63 -1.47
C LEU A 86 -3.65 -17.13 -1.77
N LEU A 87 -3.81 -17.52 -3.03
CA LEU A 87 -4.02 -18.93 -3.41
C LEU A 87 -2.83 -19.85 -3.04
N PRO A 88 -1.57 -19.57 -3.47
CA PRO A 88 -0.42 -20.36 -3.03
C PRO A 88 -0.21 -20.28 -1.51
N SER A 89 -0.54 -19.15 -0.87
CA SER A 89 -0.51 -19.07 0.59
C SER A 89 -1.51 -20.02 1.25
N LEU A 90 -2.76 -20.06 0.79
CA LEU A 90 -3.77 -21.01 1.27
C LEU A 90 -3.35 -22.47 1.02
N PHE A 91 -2.68 -22.75 -0.09
CA PHE A 91 -2.11 -24.07 -0.38
C PHE A 91 -1.02 -24.45 0.65
N ILE A 92 -0.07 -23.56 0.95
CA ILE A 92 0.91 -23.78 2.02
C ILE A 92 0.23 -23.96 3.38
N GLY A 93 -0.79 -23.15 3.69
CA GLY A 93 -1.57 -23.29 4.92
C GLY A 93 -2.27 -24.65 5.03
N LEU A 94 -2.81 -25.17 3.92
CA LEU A 94 -3.37 -26.52 3.86
C LEU A 94 -2.30 -27.59 4.10
N LEU A 95 -1.15 -27.50 3.41
CA LEU A 95 -0.04 -28.44 3.58
C LEU A 95 0.45 -28.50 5.03
N ILE A 96 0.56 -27.36 5.71
CA ILE A 96 1.02 -27.29 7.10
C ILE A 96 -0.02 -27.85 8.08
N LEU A 97 -1.30 -27.61 7.84
CA LEU A 97 -2.37 -28.12 8.71
C LEU A 97 -2.68 -29.61 8.49
N ARG A 98 -2.48 -30.11 7.28
CA ARG A 98 -2.78 -31.47 6.84
C ARG A 98 -1.53 -32.23 6.43
N TRP A 99 -0.39 -31.89 7.01
CA TRP A 99 0.87 -32.56 6.70
C TRP A 99 0.76 -34.06 6.96
N GLY A 100 1.13 -34.88 5.97
CA GLY A 100 1.02 -36.34 6.01
C GLY A 100 -0.38 -36.89 5.68
N GLU A 101 -1.40 -36.04 5.55
CA GLU A 101 -2.73 -36.43 5.11
C GLU A 101 -2.92 -36.06 3.63
N TRP A 102 -2.88 -37.04 2.71
CA TRP A 102 -2.97 -36.80 1.26
C TRP A 102 -4.35 -37.06 0.64
N TRP A 103 -5.37 -37.32 1.46
CA TRP A 103 -6.71 -37.68 0.99
C TRP A 103 -7.39 -36.53 0.23
N TRP A 104 -7.07 -35.28 0.54
CA TRP A 104 -7.66 -34.10 -0.10
C TRP A 104 -7.27 -33.95 -1.57
N LEU A 105 -6.19 -34.60 -2.02
CA LEU A 105 -5.84 -34.71 -3.43
C LEU A 105 -6.85 -35.54 -4.23
N LYS A 106 -7.71 -36.32 -3.56
CA LYS A 106 -8.76 -37.10 -4.21
C LYS A 106 -10.12 -36.39 -4.17
N GLU A 107 -10.21 -35.22 -3.55
CA GLU A 107 -11.46 -34.51 -3.33
C GLU A 107 -11.91 -33.78 -4.60
N PHE A 108 -12.85 -34.36 -5.35
CA PHE A 108 -13.32 -33.80 -6.62
C PHE A 108 -13.89 -32.37 -6.47
N HIS A 109 -14.54 -32.07 -5.34
CA HIS A 109 -15.10 -30.73 -5.10
C HIS A 109 -14.04 -29.63 -5.04
N LEU A 110 -12.83 -29.95 -4.55
CA LEU A 110 -11.70 -29.01 -4.56
C LEU A 110 -11.34 -28.62 -6.00
N TYR A 111 -11.25 -29.59 -6.90
CA TYR A 111 -10.94 -29.33 -8.32
C TYR A 111 -12.02 -28.51 -9.01
N ARG A 112 -13.31 -28.72 -8.70
CA ARG A 112 -14.40 -27.86 -9.21
C ARG A 112 -14.24 -26.41 -8.76
N CYS A 113 -13.90 -26.18 -7.50
CA CYS A 113 -13.63 -24.84 -6.99
C CYS A 113 -12.40 -24.20 -7.67
N LEU A 114 -11.31 -24.95 -7.84
CA LEU A 114 -10.11 -24.47 -8.53
C LEU A 114 -10.38 -24.15 -10.00
N PHE A 115 -11.16 -24.98 -10.69
CA PHE A 115 -11.60 -24.72 -12.07
C PHE A 115 -12.38 -23.41 -12.17
N PHE A 116 -13.34 -23.20 -11.27
CA PHE A 116 -14.11 -21.95 -11.23
C PHE A 116 -13.22 -20.73 -10.99
N ILE A 117 -12.29 -20.82 -10.04
CA ILE A 117 -11.30 -19.77 -9.79
C ILE A 117 -10.47 -19.48 -11.05
N GLY A 118 -9.94 -20.53 -11.69
CA GLY A 118 -9.17 -20.42 -12.92
C GLY A 118 -9.95 -19.75 -14.05
N ALA A 119 -11.22 -20.11 -14.23
CA ALA A 119 -12.09 -19.51 -15.25
C ALA A 119 -12.28 -18.00 -15.01
N VAL A 120 -12.51 -17.56 -13.77
CA VAL A 120 -12.64 -16.14 -13.43
C VAL A 120 -11.34 -15.38 -13.67
N VAL A 121 -10.20 -15.94 -13.24
CA VAL A 121 -8.88 -15.33 -13.46
C VAL A 121 -8.59 -15.15 -14.94
N VAL A 122 -8.81 -16.19 -15.75
CA VAL A 122 -8.61 -16.13 -17.21
C VAL A 122 -9.55 -15.14 -17.86
N ALA A 123 -10.84 -15.15 -17.51
CA ALA A 123 -11.83 -14.23 -18.08
C ALA A 123 -11.49 -12.76 -17.79
N GLN A 124 -11.09 -12.45 -16.54
CA GLN A 124 -10.66 -11.10 -16.16
C GLN A 124 -9.41 -10.68 -16.93
N TYR A 125 -8.43 -11.57 -17.04
CA TYR A 125 -7.20 -11.30 -17.77
C TYR A 125 -7.47 -11.02 -19.26
N CYS A 126 -8.30 -11.84 -19.91
CA CYS A 126 -8.74 -11.63 -21.29
C CYS A 126 -9.46 -10.28 -21.45
N SER A 127 -10.41 -9.96 -20.57
CA SER A 127 -11.14 -8.69 -20.59
C SER A 127 -10.20 -7.48 -20.53
N ARG A 128 -9.21 -7.52 -19.62
CA ARG A 128 -8.21 -6.45 -19.50
C ARG A 128 -7.35 -6.31 -20.75
N MET A 129 -6.89 -7.41 -21.32
CA MET A 129 -6.05 -7.39 -22.52
C MET A 129 -6.80 -6.80 -23.72
N ILE A 130 -8.08 -7.15 -23.88
CA ILE A 130 -8.94 -6.60 -24.94
C ILE A 130 -9.16 -5.10 -24.73
N ALA A 131 -9.45 -4.67 -23.50
CA ALA A 131 -9.66 -3.25 -23.19
C ALA A 131 -8.40 -2.38 -23.42
N GLY A 132 -7.20 -2.96 -23.29
CA GLY A 132 -5.93 -2.27 -23.53
C GLY A 132 -5.50 -2.19 -24.99
N PHE A 133 -6.08 -3.01 -25.87
CA PHE A 133 -5.65 -3.17 -27.28
C PHE A 133 -5.63 -1.87 -28.11
N PRO A 134 -6.58 -0.92 -27.97
CA PRO A 134 -6.62 0.28 -28.84
C PRO A 134 -5.51 1.30 -28.59
N TYR A 135 -4.79 1.22 -27.45
CA TYR A 135 -3.83 2.23 -27.04
C TYR A 135 -2.41 1.70 -27.11
N LEU A 136 -1.56 2.31 -27.96
CA LEU A 136 -0.13 2.12 -27.86
C LEU A 136 0.33 2.74 -26.54
N GLN A 137 0.98 1.98 -25.67
CA GLN A 137 1.37 2.44 -24.34
C GLN A 137 2.88 2.31 -24.18
N VAL A 138 3.53 3.40 -23.78
CA VAL A 138 4.97 3.45 -23.57
C VAL A 138 5.26 3.66 -22.08
N GLY A 139 6.39 3.12 -21.62
CA GLY A 139 6.80 3.18 -20.22
C GLY A 139 6.32 1.99 -19.39
N SER A 140 6.69 2.02 -18.12
CA SER A 140 6.35 0.96 -17.16
C SER A 140 5.15 1.37 -16.30
N GLY A 141 4.25 0.44 -16.04
CA GLY A 141 3.12 0.68 -15.17
C GLY A 141 2.58 -0.61 -14.57
N LEU A 142 1.73 -0.46 -13.56
CA LEU A 142 1.12 -1.58 -12.82
C LEU A 142 0.40 -2.60 -13.72
N SER A 143 -0.21 -2.15 -14.81
CA SER A 143 -0.86 -3.00 -15.80
C SER A 143 0.10 -3.88 -16.61
N ASN A 144 1.40 -3.56 -16.64
CA ASN A 144 2.41 -4.36 -17.34
C ASN A 144 2.88 -5.55 -16.47
N LEU A 145 2.51 -5.55 -15.18
CA LEU A 145 2.68 -6.69 -14.30
C LEU A 145 1.52 -7.65 -14.56
N THR A 146 1.61 -8.36 -15.68
CA THR A 146 0.60 -9.33 -16.14
C THR A 146 0.61 -10.64 -15.35
N GLY A 147 1.18 -10.63 -14.15
CA GLY A 147 1.26 -11.77 -13.25
C GLY A 147 2.48 -11.70 -12.33
N PRO A 148 2.75 -12.79 -11.60
CA PRO A 148 3.99 -12.98 -10.86
C PRO A 148 5.17 -12.79 -11.81
N SER A 149 6.11 -11.93 -11.42
CA SER A 149 7.38 -11.71 -12.13
C SER A 149 8.52 -12.23 -11.26
N LEU A 150 9.66 -12.60 -11.82
CA LEU A 150 10.85 -12.90 -11.01
C LEU A 150 11.51 -11.58 -10.58
N PHE A 151 10.83 -10.82 -9.71
CA PHE A 151 11.21 -9.44 -9.37
C PHE A 151 12.61 -9.36 -8.74
N PHE A 152 13.02 -10.39 -8.00
CA PHE A 152 14.35 -10.52 -7.44
C PHE A 152 15.50 -10.53 -8.47
N LEU A 153 15.20 -10.70 -9.75
CA LEU A 153 16.18 -10.59 -10.86
C LEU A 153 16.27 -9.17 -11.44
N THR A 154 15.44 -8.23 -10.98
CA THR A 154 15.40 -6.88 -11.53
C THR A 154 16.27 -5.91 -10.72
N PRO A 155 16.89 -4.89 -11.35
CA PRO A 155 17.64 -3.86 -10.63
C PRO A 155 16.80 -3.04 -9.64
N ALA A 156 15.47 -3.05 -9.81
CA ALA A 156 14.54 -2.35 -8.93
C ALA A 156 14.17 -3.17 -7.67
N TYR A 157 14.71 -4.38 -7.50
CA TYR A 157 14.43 -5.25 -6.36
C TYR A 157 14.86 -4.61 -5.04
N GLN A 158 13.94 -4.55 -4.08
CA GLN A 158 14.20 -4.05 -2.72
C GLN A 158 13.70 -5.07 -1.69
N PRO A 159 14.54 -6.05 -1.28
CA PRO A 159 14.13 -7.13 -0.38
C PRO A 159 13.60 -6.63 0.96
N MET A 160 14.11 -5.50 1.43
CA MET A 160 13.73 -4.91 2.72
C MET A 160 12.45 -4.08 2.67
N PHE A 161 11.87 -3.87 1.49
CA PHE A 161 10.74 -2.95 1.33
C PHE A 161 9.55 -3.30 2.24
N TYR A 162 9.08 -4.55 2.20
CA TYR A 162 7.97 -4.97 3.08
C TYR A 162 8.43 -5.27 4.52
N VAL A 163 9.72 -5.45 4.77
CA VAL A 163 10.23 -5.47 6.15
C VAL A 163 9.97 -4.12 6.81
N TYR A 164 10.36 -3.03 6.14
CA TYR A 164 10.17 -1.67 6.63
C TYR A 164 8.70 -1.22 6.60
N ASN A 165 7.92 -1.62 5.59
CA ASN A 165 6.57 -1.12 5.38
C ASN A 165 5.45 -2.01 5.94
N LEU A 166 5.75 -3.23 6.41
CA LEU A 166 4.77 -4.09 7.09
C LEU A 166 5.25 -4.46 8.49
N TRP A 167 6.43 -5.06 8.61
CA TRP A 167 6.87 -5.65 9.87
C TRP A 167 7.37 -4.60 10.86
N LEU A 168 8.09 -3.59 10.38
CA LEU A 168 8.79 -2.59 11.19
C LEU A 168 8.23 -1.16 11.01
N THR A 169 6.95 -1.04 10.66
CA THR A 169 6.28 0.25 10.53
C THR A 169 5.46 0.56 11.77
N GLU A 170 5.86 1.59 12.53
CA GLU A 170 5.09 2.19 13.64
C GLU A 170 4.37 1.14 14.50
N ASN A 171 3.03 1.16 14.53
CA ASN A 171 2.15 0.27 15.29
C ASN A 171 2.42 -1.23 15.07
N HIS A 172 2.98 -1.62 13.91
CA HIS A 172 3.28 -3.01 13.60
C HIS A 172 4.51 -3.58 14.33
N VAL A 173 5.44 -2.72 14.78
CA VAL A 173 6.69 -3.17 15.42
C VAL A 173 6.40 -4.04 16.64
N VAL A 174 5.47 -3.61 17.49
CA VAL A 174 5.12 -4.34 18.72
C VAL A 174 4.48 -5.69 18.41
N PHE A 175 3.56 -5.75 17.44
CA PHE A 175 2.98 -7.03 16.99
C PHE A 175 4.04 -7.96 16.42
N THR A 176 4.97 -7.44 15.62
CA THR A 176 6.08 -8.20 15.05
C THR A 176 6.98 -8.78 16.14
N VAL A 177 7.44 -7.96 17.09
CA VAL A 177 8.32 -8.40 18.18
C VAL A 177 7.64 -9.50 18.99
N ILE A 178 6.38 -9.31 19.39
CA ILE A 178 5.64 -10.29 20.19
C ILE A 178 5.40 -11.59 19.39
N ALA A 179 5.04 -11.49 18.11
CA ALA A 179 4.84 -12.66 17.26
C ALA A 179 6.13 -13.48 17.08
N LEU A 180 7.27 -12.81 16.87
CA LEU A 180 8.58 -13.45 16.69
C LEU A 180 9.10 -14.06 18.00
N LEU A 181 9.04 -13.33 19.12
CA LEU A 181 9.43 -13.87 20.44
C LEU A 181 8.52 -15.01 20.87
N GLY A 182 7.24 -14.95 20.52
CA GLY A 182 6.27 -16.01 20.80
C GLY A 182 6.44 -17.25 19.93
N LEU A 183 7.17 -17.18 18.81
CA LEU A 183 7.24 -18.24 17.80
C LEU A 183 7.68 -19.59 18.37
N PRO A 184 8.76 -19.72 19.17
CA PRO A 184 9.18 -21.01 19.72
C PRO A 184 8.12 -21.69 20.58
N VAL A 185 7.31 -20.90 21.30
CA VAL A 185 6.27 -21.41 22.21
C VAL A 185 4.95 -21.64 21.49
N CYS A 186 4.58 -20.73 20.59
CA CYS A 186 3.28 -20.70 19.92
C CYS A 186 3.23 -21.62 18.70
N TRP A 187 4.37 -22.05 18.14
CA TRP A 187 4.40 -22.93 16.96
C TRP A 187 3.70 -24.28 17.18
N ALA A 188 3.63 -24.78 18.42
CA ALA A 188 2.86 -25.99 18.70
C ALA A 188 1.34 -25.80 18.46
N HIS A 189 0.86 -24.55 18.53
CA HIS A 189 -0.55 -24.24 18.37
C HIS A 189 -0.96 -24.21 16.90
N ARG A 190 -1.88 -25.11 16.50
CA ARG A 190 -2.32 -25.27 15.10
C ARG A 190 -2.82 -23.96 14.48
N GLY A 191 -3.58 -23.17 15.23
CA GLY A 191 -4.09 -21.88 14.76
C GLY A 191 -2.99 -20.86 14.52
N PHE A 192 -1.94 -20.85 15.35
CA PHE A 192 -0.81 -19.93 15.19
C PHE A 192 -0.01 -20.27 13.94
N ARG A 193 0.33 -21.56 13.75
CA ARG A 193 1.01 -22.03 12.53
C ARG A 193 0.26 -21.62 11.27
N TYR A 194 -1.06 -21.83 11.25
CA TYR A 194 -1.87 -21.46 10.09
C TYR A 194 -1.75 -19.96 9.76
N VAL A 195 -2.00 -19.07 10.72
CA VAL A 195 -1.96 -17.61 10.49
C VAL A 195 -0.55 -17.15 10.12
N PHE A 196 0.45 -17.57 10.88
CA PHE A 196 1.82 -17.13 10.70
C PHE A 196 2.41 -17.62 9.36
N SER A 197 2.09 -18.85 8.96
CA SER A 197 2.51 -19.36 7.64
C SER A 197 1.87 -18.60 6.49
N LEU A 198 0.57 -18.29 6.57
CA LEU A 198 -0.08 -17.43 5.56
C LEU A 198 0.60 -16.06 5.47
N LEU A 199 0.87 -15.43 6.62
CA LEU A 199 1.56 -14.14 6.69
C LEU A 199 2.95 -14.19 6.04
N VAL A 200 3.77 -15.18 6.41
CA VAL A 200 5.13 -15.33 5.88
C VAL A 200 5.12 -15.66 4.38
N THR A 201 4.26 -16.58 3.94
CA THR A 201 4.15 -16.91 2.51
C THR A 201 3.71 -15.70 1.70
N LEU A 202 2.71 -14.95 2.16
CA LEU A 202 2.29 -13.72 1.50
C LEU A 202 3.43 -12.69 1.44
N TRP A 203 4.14 -12.48 2.56
CA TRP A 203 5.29 -11.57 2.59
C TRP A 203 6.39 -11.99 1.60
N VAL A 204 6.77 -13.27 1.57
CA VAL A 204 7.77 -13.79 0.63
C VAL A 204 7.31 -13.61 -0.81
N LEU A 205 6.05 -13.93 -1.11
CA LEU A 205 5.51 -13.82 -2.45
C LEU A 205 5.44 -12.38 -2.95
N HIS A 206 4.98 -11.46 -2.11
CA HIS A 206 4.96 -10.04 -2.47
C HIS A 206 6.39 -9.52 -2.64
N THR A 207 7.32 -9.85 -1.75
CA THR A 207 8.70 -9.36 -1.84
C THR A 207 9.39 -9.84 -3.12
N ASN A 208 9.25 -11.13 -3.45
CA ASN A 208 10.04 -11.73 -4.53
C ASN A 208 9.35 -11.71 -5.90
N PHE A 209 8.01 -11.60 -5.93
CA PHE A 209 7.26 -11.79 -7.18
C PHE A 209 6.44 -10.58 -7.65
N ILE A 210 6.29 -9.53 -6.84
CA ILE A 210 5.60 -8.29 -7.25
C ILE A 210 6.60 -7.23 -7.72
N ALA A 211 6.71 -7.00 -9.04
CA ALA A 211 7.58 -5.95 -9.57
C ALA A 211 6.99 -4.52 -9.49
N ALA A 212 6.03 -4.30 -8.58
CA ALA A 212 5.61 -2.97 -8.16
C ALA A 212 5.50 -2.93 -6.64
N LEU A 213 6.48 -2.31 -6.00
CA LEU A 213 6.50 -2.13 -4.56
C LEU A 213 5.59 -0.96 -4.18
N ALA A 214 4.60 -1.23 -3.36
CA ALA A 214 3.79 -0.19 -2.74
C ALA A 214 3.29 -0.68 -1.38
N PRO A 215 3.27 0.18 -0.34
CA PRO A 215 2.84 -0.26 0.98
C PRO A 215 1.38 -0.75 0.99
N ARG A 216 0.54 -0.24 0.08
CA ARG A 216 -0.85 -0.69 -0.08
C ARG A 216 -1.02 -2.17 -0.38
N TYR A 217 0.02 -2.85 -0.87
CA TYR A 217 -0.04 -4.26 -1.24
C TYR A 217 0.13 -5.21 -0.06
N CYS A 218 0.67 -4.74 1.07
CA CYS A 218 0.67 -5.52 2.30
C CYS A 218 -0.60 -5.31 3.16
N TYR A 219 -1.40 -4.29 2.85
CA TYR A 219 -2.58 -3.91 3.64
C TYR A 219 -3.59 -5.05 3.82
N TYR A 220 -3.86 -5.82 2.76
CA TYR A 220 -4.91 -6.85 2.83
C TYR A 220 -4.56 -8.05 3.73
N TYR A 221 -3.28 -8.27 4.03
CA TYR A 221 -2.82 -9.35 4.92
C TYR A 221 -2.15 -8.85 6.20
N GLN A 222 -2.05 -7.53 6.38
CA GLN A 222 -1.69 -6.90 7.64
C GLN A 222 -2.50 -7.41 8.85
N PRO A 223 -3.81 -7.74 8.75
CA PRO A 223 -4.54 -8.21 9.92
C PRO A 223 -4.05 -9.58 10.43
N LEU A 224 -3.34 -10.36 9.60
CA LEU A 224 -2.69 -11.60 10.04
C LEU A 224 -1.50 -11.32 10.96
N LEU A 225 -0.79 -10.21 10.78
CA LEU A 225 0.27 -9.77 11.69
C LEU A 225 -0.32 -9.36 13.04
N VAL A 226 -1.38 -8.53 13.03
CA VAL A 226 -2.11 -8.14 14.25
C VAL A 226 -2.63 -9.38 14.98
N LEU A 227 -3.30 -10.29 14.27
CA LEU A 227 -3.81 -11.51 14.85
C LEU A 227 -2.71 -12.42 15.41
N SER A 228 -1.57 -12.52 14.72
CA SER A 228 -0.40 -13.30 15.21
C SER A 228 0.18 -12.70 16.48
N GLY A 229 0.38 -11.38 16.53
CA GLY A 229 0.91 -10.69 17.71
C GLY A 229 -0.02 -10.82 18.93
N VAL A 230 -1.33 -10.60 18.73
CA VAL A 230 -2.34 -10.75 19.81
C VAL A 230 -2.44 -12.22 20.27
N ALA A 231 -2.43 -13.17 19.34
CA ALA A 231 -2.46 -14.59 19.69
C ALA A 231 -1.21 -15.01 20.47
N ALA A 232 -0.03 -14.57 20.05
CA ALA A 232 1.22 -14.85 20.75
C ALA A 232 1.20 -14.25 22.17
N ALA A 233 0.76 -12.99 22.33
CA ALA A 233 0.64 -12.35 23.64
C ALA A 233 -0.24 -13.15 24.60
N LEU A 234 -1.42 -13.60 24.14
CA LEU A 234 -2.35 -14.35 24.98
C LEU A 234 -1.88 -15.77 25.29
N ILE A 235 -1.25 -16.46 24.33
CA ILE A 235 -0.66 -17.78 24.57
C ILE A 235 0.49 -17.68 25.58
N LEU A 236 1.38 -16.69 25.43
CA LEU A 236 2.46 -16.43 26.37
C LEU A 236 1.91 -16.07 27.75
N PHE A 237 0.88 -15.24 27.83
CA PHE A 237 0.21 -14.91 29.08
C PHE A 237 -0.37 -16.15 29.78
N ASP A 238 -1.16 -16.97 29.07
CA ASP A 238 -1.75 -18.19 29.62
C ASP A 238 -0.64 -19.17 30.09
N ARG A 239 0.51 -19.21 29.40
CA ARG A 239 1.69 -20.01 29.78
C ARG A 239 2.37 -19.48 31.04
N LEU A 240 2.58 -18.17 31.15
CA LEU A 240 3.18 -17.55 32.33
C LEU A 240 2.32 -17.79 33.58
N VAL A 241 0.99 -17.63 33.46
CA VAL A 241 0.06 -17.93 34.55
C VAL A 241 0.09 -19.41 34.92
N ALA A 242 0.16 -20.31 33.92
CA ALA A 242 0.25 -21.75 34.19
C ALA A 242 1.57 -22.14 34.88
N LEU A 243 2.69 -21.49 34.55
CA LEU A 243 3.98 -21.70 35.23
C LEU A 243 3.94 -21.18 36.67
N ALA A 244 3.42 -19.97 36.88
CA ALA A 244 3.28 -19.38 38.22
C ALA A 244 2.42 -20.25 39.15
N ARG A 245 1.37 -20.90 38.63
CA ARG A 245 0.54 -21.86 39.40
C ARG A 245 1.27 -23.16 39.74
N ARG A 246 2.27 -23.56 38.95
CA ARG A 246 3.06 -24.78 39.21
C ARG A 246 4.14 -24.58 40.27
N GLU A 247 4.60 -23.35 40.43
CA GLU A 247 5.64 -22.96 41.39
C GLU A 247 5.01 -22.67 42.77
N SER A 248 4.42 -23.72 43.37
CA SER A 248 3.90 -23.76 44.76
C SER A 248 2.84 -22.72 45.15
N ASP A 249 1.94 -22.33 44.24
CA ASP A 249 0.87 -21.34 44.53
C ASP A 249 1.39 -20.04 45.16
N SER A 250 2.62 -19.64 44.82
CA SER A 250 3.18 -18.37 45.31
C SER A 250 2.30 -17.21 44.84
N PRO A 251 1.65 -16.47 45.77
CA PRO A 251 0.76 -15.37 45.38
C PRO A 251 1.53 -14.27 44.65
N ILE A 252 2.82 -14.10 44.97
CA ILE A 252 3.70 -13.14 44.31
C ILE A 252 3.94 -13.54 42.85
N ALA A 253 4.25 -14.81 42.57
CA ALA A 253 4.45 -15.28 41.21
C ALA A 253 3.17 -15.12 40.37
N LEU A 254 2.00 -15.41 40.95
CA LEU A 254 0.72 -15.24 40.29
C LEU A 254 0.40 -13.77 40.00
N VAL A 255 0.63 -12.88 40.97
CA VAL A 255 0.44 -11.43 40.80
C VAL A 255 1.38 -10.89 39.73
N CYS A 256 2.66 -11.26 39.75
CA CYS A 256 3.64 -10.86 38.73
C CYS A 256 3.24 -11.36 37.33
N ALA A 257 2.77 -12.61 37.20
CA ALA A 257 2.30 -13.15 35.93
C ALA A 257 1.04 -12.42 35.41
N GLN A 258 0.08 -12.12 36.30
CA GLN A 258 -1.12 -11.36 35.97
C GLN A 258 -0.81 -9.90 35.59
N ALA A 259 0.06 -9.24 36.35
CA ALA A 259 0.52 -7.89 36.06
C ALA A 259 1.25 -7.83 34.71
N SER A 260 2.16 -8.78 34.44
CA SER A 260 2.90 -8.85 33.18
C SER A 260 1.98 -9.10 31.99
N GLY A 261 1.02 -10.01 32.11
CA GLY A 261 0.03 -10.28 31.06
C GLY A 261 -0.89 -9.08 30.79
N THR A 262 -1.36 -8.44 31.85
CA THR A 262 -2.19 -7.24 31.74
C THR A 262 -1.41 -6.09 31.11
N ALA A 263 -0.15 -5.90 31.52
CA ALA A 263 0.75 -4.93 30.93
C ALA A 263 1.01 -5.21 29.45
N LEU A 264 1.15 -6.47 29.04
CA LEU A 264 1.33 -6.84 27.64
C LEU A 264 0.08 -6.53 26.80
N ILE A 265 -1.12 -6.81 27.31
CA ILE A 265 -2.38 -6.48 26.63
C ILE A 265 -2.58 -4.96 26.57
N ALA A 266 -2.29 -4.26 27.67
CA ALA A 266 -2.32 -2.81 27.71
C ALA A 266 -1.33 -2.19 26.72
N LEU A 267 -0.11 -2.75 26.62
CA LEU A 267 0.87 -2.34 25.63
C LEU A 267 0.32 -2.48 24.22
N LEU A 268 -0.24 -3.65 23.85
CA LEU A 268 -0.86 -3.85 22.53
C LEU A 268 -1.97 -2.84 22.22
N PHE A 269 -2.74 -2.42 23.22
CA PHE A 269 -3.77 -1.41 23.06
C PHE A 269 -3.18 -0.01 22.91
N LEU A 270 -2.27 0.38 23.80
CA LEU A 270 -1.59 1.67 23.75
C LEU A 270 -0.86 1.84 22.41
N THR A 271 -0.23 0.77 21.92
CA THR A 271 0.52 0.77 20.66
C THR A 271 -0.35 0.65 19.42
N SER A 272 -1.63 0.37 19.60
CA SER A 272 -2.60 0.44 18.51
C SER A 272 -3.19 1.84 18.36
N ASN A 273 -2.83 2.79 19.23
CA ASN A 273 -3.44 4.10 19.28
C ASN A 273 -2.40 5.23 19.39
N GLU A 274 -2.21 5.94 18.28
CA GLU A 274 -1.26 7.05 18.21
C GLU A 274 -1.64 8.29 19.03
N TRP A 275 -2.89 8.42 19.50
CA TRP A 275 -3.25 9.48 20.43
C TRP A 275 -2.59 9.29 21.80
N LEU A 276 -2.30 8.04 22.17
CA LEU A 276 -1.73 7.68 23.46
C LEU A 276 -0.21 7.52 23.37
N PHE A 277 0.29 6.88 22.30
CA PHE A 277 1.72 6.62 22.13
C PHE A 277 2.21 7.07 20.75
N LYS A 278 3.21 7.96 20.72
CA LYS A 278 3.74 8.54 19.47
C LYS A 278 4.80 7.64 18.85
N GLU A 279 4.37 6.62 18.11
CA GLU A 279 5.22 5.52 17.61
C GLU A 279 6.08 5.81 16.39
N TYR A 280 6.04 7.04 15.88
CA TYR A 280 6.81 7.41 14.69
C TYR A 280 8.32 7.16 14.84
N ALA A 281 8.85 7.24 16.08
CA ALA A 281 10.27 7.00 16.37
C ALA A 281 10.64 5.51 16.32
N LEU A 282 9.67 4.60 16.39
CA LEU A 282 9.90 3.16 16.29
C LEU A 282 9.93 2.68 14.83
N SER A 283 9.50 3.51 13.88
CA SER A 283 9.54 3.17 12.46
C SER A 283 10.95 3.24 11.89
N SER A 284 11.26 2.36 10.95
CA SER A 284 12.51 2.41 10.19
C SER A 284 12.73 3.68 9.37
N ASP A 285 11.67 4.44 9.06
CA ASP A 285 11.74 5.73 8.36
C ASP A 285 10.81 6.74 9.06
N SER A 286 11.35 7.39 10.10
CA SER A 286 10.60 8.35 10.93
C SER A 286 10.14 9.58 10.16
N ASP A 287 10.70 9.87 8.98
CA ASP A 287 10.41 11.08 8.23
C ASP A 287 9.42 10.81 7.08
N ASN A 288 9.04 9.54 6.90
CA ASN A 288 8.18 9.09 5.81
C ASN A 288 7.15 8.04 6.22
N PRO A 289 5.96 8.45 6.70
CA PRO A 289 4.87 7.52 6.95
C PRO A 289 4.38 6.92 5.61
N GLY A 290 4.91 5.76 5.23
CA GLY A 290 4.64 5.12 3.94
C GLY A 290 3.18 4.71 3.73
N LEU A 291 2.43 4.55 4.82
CA LEU A 291 1.06 4.03 4.84
C LEU A 291 0.00 5.05 5.28
N MET A 292 0.34 6.33 5.46
CA MET A 292 -0.57 7.31 6.12
C MET A 292 -0.95 6.89 7.53
N THR A 293 -0.08 6.19 8.22
CA THR A 293 -0.29 5.69 9.59
C THR A 293 -0.53 6.84 10.58
N ARG A 294 0.20 7.96 10.44
CA ARG A 294 0.16 9.05 11.43
C ARG A 294 -1.10 9.91 11.46
N MET A 295 -1.87 9.92 12.56
CA MET A 295 -3.01 10.83 12.76
C MET A 295 -2.66 12.30 12.52
N ASN A 296 -3.62 13.06 11.97
CA ASN A 296 -3.47 14.49 11.61
C ASN A 296 -2.32 14.87 10.66
N THR A 297 -1.63 13.90 10.04
CA THR A 297 -0.69 14.18 8.95
C THR A 297 -1.35 13.93 7.58
N TYR A 298 -1.16 14.85 6.63
CA TYR A 298 -1.53 14.61 5.23
C TYR A 298 -0.52 13.66 4.59
N ARG A 299 -0.94 12.78 3.68
CA ARG A 299 0.04 12.02 2.88
C ARG A 299 0.90 12.97 2.05
N TYR A 300 0.22 13.90 1.38
CA TYR A 300 0.75 15.00 0.58
C TYR A 300 -0.26 16.14 0.63
N ASP A 301 0.20 17.38 0.75
CA ASP A 301 -0.70 18.55 0.74
C ASP A 301 -1.03 18.99 -0.70
N TYR A 302 -1.86 18.19 -1.37
CA TYR A 302 -2.34 18.51 -2.71
C TYR A 302 -3.21 19.77 -2.75
N ARG A 303 -4.02 19.96 -1.70
CA ARG A 303 -5.04 21.02 -1.66
C ARG A 303 -4.40 22.38 -1.59
N ALA A 304 -3.48 22.60 -0.65
CA ALA A 304 -2.87 23.92 -0.47
C ALA A 304 -2.02 24.29 -1.69
N ALA A 305 -1.26 23.35 -2.26
CA ALA A 305 -0.49 23.59 -3.48
C ALA A 305 -1.38 23.97 -4.68
N ALA A 306 -2.50 23.25 -4.87
CA ALA A 306 -3.43 23.55 -5.96
C ALA A 306 -4.15 24.89 -5.77
N GLN A 307 -4.59 25.20 -4.54
CA GLN A 307 -5.24 26.47 -4.20
C GLN A 307 -4.29 27.66 -4.31
N TYR A 308 -3.01 27.48 -3.92
CA TYR A 308 -1.98 28.50 -4.07
C TYR A 308 -1.81 28.88 -5.54
N VAL A 309 -1.60 27.91 -6.43
CA VAL A 309 -1.47 28.19 -7.88
C VAL A 309 -2.72 28.88 -8.40
N LYS A 310 -3.92 28.36 -8.08
CA LYS A 310 -5.20 28.97 -8.48
C LYS A 310 -5.27 30.47 -8.13
N ALA A 311 -4.86 30.84 -6.93
CA ALA A 311 -4.93 32.22 -6.44
C ALA A 311 -3.95 33.17 -7.14
N HIS A 312 -2.91 32.65 -7.79
CA HIS A 312 -1.82 33.45 -8.39
C HIS A 312 -1.75 33.34 -9.92
N LEU A 313 -2.60 32.52 -10.54
CA LEU A 313 -2.67 32.34 -11.98
C LEU A 313 -3.06 33.64 -12.68
N GLN A 314 -2.40 33.90 -13.82
CA GLN A 314 -2.72 34.99 -14.73
C GLN A 314 -2.96 34.44 -16.14
N PRO A 315 -3.68 35.18 -17.00
CA PRO A 315 -3.80 34.82 -18.41
C PRO A 315 -2.43 34.64 -19.07
N GLY A 316 -2.25 33.54 -19.80
CA GLY A 316 -0.99 33.19 -20.47
C GLY A 316 0.03 32.43 -19.60
N ASP A 317 -0.33 32.10 -18.37
CA ASP A 317 0.42 31.13 -17.56
C ASP A 317 0.16 29.70 -18.03
N VAL A 318 1.14 28.83 -17.78
CA VAL A 318 1.04 27.39 -18.01
C VAL A 318 1.22 26.63 -16.70
N VAL A 319 0.46 25.57 -16.48
CA VAL A 319 0.52 24.71 -15.30
C VAL A 319 0.89 23.28 -15.69
N ILE A 320 1.93 22.77 -15.04
CA ILE A 320 2.42 21.41 -15.17
C ILE A 320 2.21 20.68 -13.83
N PRO A 321 1.02 20.09 -13.58
CA PRO A 321 0.77 19.35 -12.36
C PRO A 321 1.45 17.97 -12.34
N GLY A 322 2.08 17.62 -11.21
CA GLY A 322 2.65 16.28 -10.99
C GLY A 322 1.58 15.17 -10.86
N VAL A 323 0.35 15.51 -10.50
CA VAL A 323 -0.82 14.61 -10.52
C VAL A 323 -2.02 15.37 -11.09
N PRO A 324 -2.22 15.37 -12.42
CA PRO A 324 -3.18 16.23 -13.12
C PRO A 324 -4.62 16.21 -12.58
N HIS A 325 -5.21 15.03 -12.44
CA HIS A 325 -6.59 14.87 -11.98
C HIS A 325 -6.81 15.35 -10.53
N VAL A 326 -5.81 15.19 -9.66
CA VAL A 326 -5.89 15.67 -8.26
C VAL A 326 -5.75 17.18 -8.21
N TYR A 327 -4.86 17.76 -9.01
CA TYR A 327 -4.77 19.20 -9.17
C TYR A 327 -6.12 19.78 -9.62
N GLY A 328 -6.68 19.24 -10.70
CA GLY A 328 -7.97 19.67 -11.24
C GLY A 328 -9.11 19.61 -10.22
N TYR A 329 -9.14 18.55 -9.39
CA TYR A 329 -10.13 18.43 -8.32
C TYR A 329 -10.02 19.53 -7.26
N TYR A 330 -8.81 19.89 -6.81
CA TYR A 330 -8.63 20.86 -5.72
C TYR A 330 -8.57 22.32 -6.19
N SER A 331 -8.06 22.59 -7.38
CA SER A 331 -8.04 23.93 -7.97
C SER A 331 -9.37 24.26 -8.65
N GLY A 332 -10.10 23.27 -9.17
CA GLY A 332 -11.22 23.48 -10.09
C GLY A 332 -10.78 23.97 -11.48
N ILE A 333 -9.48 23.90 -11.80
CA ILE A 333 -8.89 24.31 -13.08
C ILE A 333 -8.03 23.15 -13.58
N GLN A 334 -8.14 22.79 -14.86
CA GLN A 334 -7.27 21.76 -15.43
C GLN A 334 -5.82 22.27 -15.55
N GLY A 335 -4.85 21.35 -15.45
CA GLY A 335 -3.49 21.67 -15.86
C GLY A 335 -3.38 21.65 -17.39
N ASP A 336 -2.25 22.13 -17.90
CA ASP A 336 -2.01 22.20 -19.34
C ASP A 336 -1.17 21.02 -19.84
N TYR A 337 -0.20 20.57 -19.04
CA TYR A 337 0.72 19.49 -19.40
C TYR A 337 1.00 18.54 -18.24
N PHE A 338 1.39 17.31 -18.56
CA PHE A 338 1.99 16.37 -17.61
C PHE A 338 3.44 16.10 -18.00
N ILE A 339 4.35 15.93 -17.03
CA ILE A 339 5.76 15.66 -17.31
C ILE A 339 6.16 14.26 -16.87
N ASN A 340 6.79 13.50 -17.78
CA ASN A 340 7.28 12.15 -17.51
C ASN A 340 8.38 11.76 -18.52
N THR A 341 9.60 12.22 -18.27
CA THR A 341 10.70 12.05 -19.23
C THR A 341 11.50 10.76 -19.07
N LEU A 342 11.36 10.06 -17.94
CA LEU A 342 11.94 8.71 -17.75
C LEU A 342 10.99 7.59 -18.14
N LEU A 343 9.74 7.91 -18.49
CA LEU A 343 8.69 6.92 -18.79
C LEU A 343 8.51 5.91 -17.63
N ALA A 344 8.80 6.37 -16.41
CA ALA A 344 8.67 5.61 -15.17
C ALA A 344 7.20 5.44 -14.75
N SER A 345 6.31 6.20 -15.37
CA SER A 345 4.87 5.94 -15.41
C SER A 345 4.43 5.62 -16.83
N LYS A 346 3.40 4.79 -16.96
CA LYS A 346 2.80 4.38 -18.22
C LYS A 346 2.04 5.54 -18.86
N VAL A 347 2.36 5.85 -20.11
CA VAL A 347 1.77 6.93 -20.91
C VAL A 347 1.13 6.35 -22.17
N PRO A 348 -0.21 6.41 -22.30
CA PRO A 348 -0.89 6.03 -23.54
C PRO A 348 -0.68 7.06 -24.65
N TYR A 349 -0.52 6.58 -25.87
CA TYR A 349 -0.66 7.32 -27.10
C TYR A 349 -2.11 7.22 -27.57
N ASN A 350 -2.74 8.37 -27.83
CA ASN A 350 -4.12 8.42 -28.29
C ASN A 350 -4.17 8.88 -29.76
N PRO A 351 -4.45 7.95 -30.70
CA PRO A 351 -4.55 8.28 -32.13
C PRO A 351 -5.87 8.97 -32.50
N PHE A 352 -6.82 9.06 -31.58
CA PHE A 352 -8.17 9.59 -31.84
C PHE A 352 -8.34 11.07 -31.47
N LEU A 353 -7.26 11.74 -31.05
CA LEU A 353 -7.26 13.19 -30.82
C LEU A 353 -7.05 13.93 -32.15
N ASP A 354 -7.53 15.18 -32.21
CA ASP A 354 -7.28 16.08 -33.35
C ASP A 354 -5.77 16.22 -33.62
N GLU A 355 -4.97 16.26 -32.56
CA GLU A 355 -3.51 16.12 -32.59
C GLU A 355 -3.09 14.82 -31.89
N PRO A 356 -2.86 13.73 -32.64
CA PRO A 356 -2.44 12.45 -32.07
C PRO A 356 -1.17 12.57 -31.23
N GLY A 357 -1.24 12.12 -29.97
CA GLY A 357 -0.18 12.39 -29.01
C GLY A 357 -0.19 11.50 -27.78
N PHE A 358 0.88 11.62 -27.00
CA PHE A 358 0.98 10.99 -25.69
C PHE A 358 0.22 11.82 -24.65
N ILE A 359 -0.63 11.15 -23.87
CA ILE A 359 -1.51 11.80 -22.88
C ILE A 359 -1.37 11.19 -21.49
N ASP A 360 -1.62 12.00 -20.46
CA ASP A 360 -1.85 11.48 -19.11
C ASP A 360 -3.11 10.61 -19.10
N LYS A 361 -3.00 9.44 -18.48
CA LYS A 361 -4.08 8.44 -18.47
C LYS A 361 -5.30 8.82 -17.63
N PHE A 362 -5.19 9.85 -16.77
CA PHE A 362 -6.27 10.23 -15.86
C PHE A 362 -7.00 11.50 -16.30
N ALA A 363 -6.24 12.52 -16.72
CA ALA A 363 -6.78 13.82 -17.12
C ALA A 363 -6.69 14.08 -18.63
N GLY A 364 -6.02 13.20 -19.39
CA GLY A 364 -5.89 13.37 -20.84
C GLY A 364 -4.93 14.48 -21.27
N LEU A 365 -4.12 15.04 -20.35
CA LEU A 365 -3.22 16.15 -20.65
C LEU A 365 -2.06 15.71 -21.56
N PRO A 366 -1.62 16.53 -22.52
CA PRO A 366 -0.40 16.28 -23.30
C PRO A 366 0.82 16.04 -22.41
N VAL A 367 1.65 15.07 -22.78
CA VAL A 367 2.83 14.69 -22.01
C VAL A 367 4.12 15.28 -22.58
N LEU A 368 4.89 15.94 -21.71
CA LEU A 368 6.26 16.38 -21.94
C LEU A 368 7.23 15.23 -21.64
N ARG A 369 8.00 14.83 -22.65
CA ARG A 369 8.76 13.57 -22.71
C ARG A 369 10.27 13.78 -22.64
N ASN A 370 10.76 14.98 -22.88
CA ASN A 370 12.18 15.30 -22.89
C ASN A 370 12.42 16.77 -22.52
N LEU A 371 13.70 17.12 -22.29
CA LEU A 371 14.08 18.48 -21.92
C LEU A 371 13.74 19.51 -23.01
N THR A 372 13.78 19.15 -24.29
CA THR A 372 13.46 20.06 -25.40
C THR A 372 12.02 20.53 -25.31
N GLU A 373 11.07 19.59 -25.14
CA GLU A 373 9.64 19.89 -24.98
C GLU A 373 9.38 20.74 -23.72
N VAL A 374 10.05 20.43 -22.61
CA VAL A 374 9.96 21.23 -21.37
C VAL A 374 10.42 22.67 -21.63
N LYS A 375 11.58 22.85 -22.27
CA LYS A 375 12.11 24.19 -22.61
C LYS A 375 11.20 24.93 -23.59
N GLU A 376 10.64 24.23 -24.56
CA GLU A 376 9.73 24.82 -25.54
C GLU A 376 8.47 25.39 -24.86
N VAL A 377 7.85 24.61 -23.97
CA VAL A 377 6.68 25.05 -23.21
C VAL A 377 7.04 26.20 -22.27
N THR A 378 8.13 26.08 -21.50
CA THR A 378 8.52 27.12 -20.54
C THR A 378 8.97 28.42 -21.19
N ASN A 379 9.55 28.36 -22.40
CA ASN A 379 9.96 29.55 -23.15
C ASN A 379 8.79 30.24 -23.85
N ARG A 380 7.76 29.49 -24.27
CA ARG A 380 6.54 30.05 -24.90
C ARG A 380 5.60 30.67 -23.88
N ALA A 381 5.54 30.10 -22.68
CA ALA A 381 4.70 30.60 -21.59
C ALA A 381 5.27 31.87 -20.96
N ARG A 382 4.40 32.77 -20.47
CA ARG A 382 4.84 33.92 -19.68
C ARG A 382 5.39 33.47 -18.33
N ARG A 383 4.66 32.58 -17.66
CA ARG A 383 5.07 31.93 -16.42
C ARG A 383 4.66 30.46 -16.47
N THR A 384 5.52 29.58 -16.00
CA THR A 384 5.21 28.15 -15.89
C THR A 384 5.22 27.73 -14.42
N TRP A 385 4.11 27.15 -13.98
CA TRP A 385 3.90 26.63 -12.64
C TRP A 385 4.07 25.11 -12.64
N VAL A 386 5.11 24.61 -11.97
CA VAL A 386 5.31 23.17 -11.78
C VAL A 386 4.80 22.79 -10.40
N VAL A 387 3.72 22.01 -10.35
CA VAL A 387 3.09 21.60 -9.08
C VAL A 387 3.61 20.23 -8.67
N ALA A 388 4.66 20.23 -7.85
CA ALA A 388 5.32 19.02 -7.35
C ALA A 388 4.65 18.51 -6.06
N ALA A 389 3.48 17.91 -6.20
CA ALA A 389 2.78 17.20 -5.13
C ALA A 389 2.43 15.78 -5.64
N PRO A 390 3.10 14.71 -5.16
CA PRO A 390 4.22 14.72 -4.22
C PRO A 390 5.54 15.15 -4.88
N VAL A 391 6.42 15.80 -4.11
CA VAL A 391 7.76 16.22 -4.60
C VAL A 391 8.56 15.04 -5.15
N GLY A 392 8.56 13.90 -4.45
CA GLY A 392 9.31 12.72 -4.89
C GLY A 392 8.84 12.13 -6.23
N ASN A 393 7.64 12.46 -6.73
CA ASN A 393 7.26 12.06 -8.09
C ASN A 393 7.97 12.90 -9.14
N LEU A 394 8.20 14.19 -8.88
CA LEU A 394 8.94 15.05 -9.80
C LEU A 394 10.35 14.48 -10.05
N GLU A 395 11.01 14.02 -8.99
CA GLU A 395 12.36 13.43 -9.08
C GLU A 395 12.35 12.04 -9.75
N LYS A 396 11.37 11.18 -9.42
CA LYS A 396 11.31 9.80 -9.93
C LYS A 396 10.89 9.68 -11.38
N LEU A 397 10.07 10.62 -11.87
CA LEU A 397 9.50 10.54 -13.21
C LEU A 397 10.34 11.26 -14.28
N ASN A 398 11.33 12.06 -13.87
CA ASN A 398 12.04 12.96 -14.76
C ASN A 398 13.55 12.74 -14.76
N SER A 399 14.18 13.02 -15.90
CA SER A 399 15.59 12.79 -16.11
C SER A 399 16.43 13.80 -15.31
N PRO A 400 17.68 13.46 -14.95
CA PRO A 400 18.57 14.39 -14.26
C PRO A 400 18.69 15.75 -14.97
N GLN A 401 18.66 15.75 -16.30
CA GLN A 401 18.74 16.97 -17.13
C GLN A 401 17.52 17.90 -16.96
N VAL A 402 16.33 17.33 -16.80
CA VAL A 402 15.11 18.11 -16.52
C VAL A 402 15.15 18.66 -15.10
N MET A 403 15.61 17.85 -14.15
CA MET A 403 15.76 18.29 -12.75
C MET A 403 16.79 19.41 -12.61
N GLU A 404 17.93 19.30 -13.31
CA GLU A 404 18.93 20.36 -13.38
C GLU A 404 18.35 21.64 -13.99
N TYR A 405 17.60 21.53 -15.09
CA TYR A 405 16.91 22.67 -15.68
C TYR A 405 15.95 23.36 -14.69
N PHE A 406 15.13 22.60 -13.96
CA PHE A 406 14.25 23.18 -12.93
C PHE A 406 15.04 23.81 -11.78
N ASN A 407 16.11 23.16 -11.31
CA ASN A 407 16.94 23.71 -10.24
C ASN A 407 17.64 25.01 -10.65
N SER A 408 18.01 25.16 -11.93
CA SER A 408 18.68 26.37 -12.43
C SER A 408 17.72 27.49 -12.86
N ASN A 409 16.47 27.18 -13.22
CA ASN A 409 15.57 28.16 -13.86
C ASN A 409 14.25 28.38 -13.09
N ALA A 410 13.94 27.56 -12.09
CA ALA A 410 12.71 27.68 -11.31
C ALA A 410 13.01 28.16 -9.89
N ARG A 411 12.14 29.02 -9.36
CA ARG A 411 12.13 29.41 -7.94
C ARG A 411 11.03 28.69 -7.19
N SER A 412 11.29 28.30 -5.95
CA SER A 412 10.24 27.82 -5.04
C SER A 412 9.38 29.00 -4.60
N VAL A 413 8.07 28.94 -4.84
CA VAL A 413 7.12 29.99 -4.46
C VAL A 413 6.13 29.54 -3.39
N PHE A 414 6.00 28.23 -3.20
CA PHE A 414 5.17 27.65 -2.14
C PHE A 414 5.72 26.29 -1.73
N GLU A 415 5.81 26.07 -0.42
CA GLU A 415 6.20 24.80 0.18
C GLU A 415 5.22 24.44 1.30
N SER A 416 4.82 23.17 1.32
CA SER A 416 3.96 22.59 2.34
C SER A 416 4.36 21.13 2.55
N TYR A 417 3.60 20.37 3.35
CA TYR A 417 3.97 19.00 3.67
C TYR A 417 4.07 18.11 2.41
N ARG A 418 5.31 17.83 1.99
CA ARG A 418 5.67 16.99 0.82
C ARG A 418 5.11 17.50 -0.51
N ALA A 419 4.85 18.79 -0.59
CA ALA A 419 4.40 19.46 -1.79
C ALA A 419 5.19 20.76 -1.98
N LYS A 420 5.60 21.02 -3.22
CA LYS A 420 6.35 22.20 -3.62
C LYS A 420 5.76 22.75 -4.92
N VAL A 421 5.68 24.07 -5.04
CA VAL A 421 5.31 24.74 -6.29
C VAL A 421 6.53 25.50 -6.76
N LEU A 422 6.96 25.19 -7.98
CA LEU A 422 8.05 25.88 -8.65
C LEU A 422 7.47 26.84 -9.69
N LEU A 423 8.06 28.02 -9.80
CA LEU A 423 7.72 29.02 -10.79
C LEU A 423 8.92 29.28 -11.69
N ILE A 424 8.71 29.18 -13.00
CA ILE A 424 9.67 29.56 -14.02
C ILE A 424 9.12 30.79 -14.73
N GLU A 425 9.88 31.88 -14.75
CA GLU A 425 9.53 33.09 -15.48
C GLU A 425 10.08 33.02 -16.91
N GLY A 426 9.28 33.40 -17.90
CA GLY A 426 9.68 33.40 -19.30
C GLY A 426 10.80 34.42 -19.57
N GLN A 427 11.67 34.14 -20.54
CA GLN A 427 12.85 34.98 -20.85
C GLN A 427 12.50 36.42 -21.25
N SER A 428 11.27 36.70 -21.67
CA SER A 428 10.77 38.05 -21.96
C SER A 428 10.73 38.93 -20.70
N GLN A 429 10.43 38.40 -19.51
CA GLN A 429 10.44 39.16 -18.26
C GLN A 429 11.84 39.38 -17.68
N ILE A 430 12.76 38.42 -17.83
CA ILE A 430 14.15 38.57 -17.38
C ILE A 430 14.85 39.74 -18.09
N LYS A 431 14.48 40.01 -19.36
CA LYS A 431 14.96 41.17 -20.11
C LYS A 431 14.34 42.49 -19.64
N GLU A 432 13.08 42.50 -19.23
CA GLU A 432 12.41 43.71 -18.70
C GLU A 432 12.90 44.09 -17.29
N GLU A 433 13.10 43.12 -16.39
CA GLU A 433 13.65 43.38 -15.05
C GLU A 433 15.10 43.83 -15.11
N ARG A 434 15.95 43.18 -15.92
CA ARG A 434 17.33 43.66 -16.17
C ARG A 434 17.37 45.01 -16.91
N GLY A 435 16.33 45.34 -17.67
CA GLY A 435 16.15 46.64 -18.31
C GLY A 435 15.78 47.74 -17.32
N ARG A 436 14.92 47.43 -16.34
CA ARG A 436 14.54 48.34 -15.24
C ARG A 436 15.69 48.58 -14.26
N ASP A 437 16.46 47.55 -13.89
CA ASP A 437 17.62 47.74 -13.01
C ASP A 437 18.73 48.57 -13.66
N ARG A 438 18.90 48.47 -14.99
CA ARG A 438 19.84 49.32 -15.76
C ARG A 438 19.36 50.76 -15.96
N THR A 439 18.07 51.03 -15.83
CA THR A 439 17.52 52.40 -15.89
C THR A 439 17.46 53.03 -14.50
N ALA A 440 17.26 52.25 -13.44
CA ALA A 440 17.34 52.70 -12.05
C ALA A 440 18.78 53.01 -11.61
N SER A 441 19.81 52.40 -12.20
CA SER A 441 21.22 52.74 -11.92
C SER A 441 21.74 53.94 -12.73
N LYS A 442 20.88 54.63 -13.48
CA LYS A 442 21.21 55.80 -14.31
C LYS A 442 20.42 57.06 -13.93
N GLN A 443 19.75 57.04 -12.77
CA GLN A 443 19.26 58.23 -12.08
C GLN A 443 19.98 58.33 -10.74
#